data_AF-A0A7Y3GYU1-F1
#
_entry.id   AF-A0A7Y3GYU1-F1
#
_cell.length_a   1.000
_cell.length_b   1.000
_cell.length_c   1.000
_cell.angle_alpha   90.00
_cell.angle_beta   90.00
_cell.angle_gamma   90.00
#
_symmetry.space_group_name_H-M   'P 1'
#
loop_
_entity.id
_entity.type
_entity.pdbx_description
1 polymer ?
#
loop_
_entity_poly.entity_id
_entity_poly.type
_entity_poly.pdbx_seq_one_letter_code
_entity_poly.pdbx_strand_id
1 'polypeptide(L)'
;MLVAIFGATDESVGLIPLLESRPDIEVAALCDSDSAGALQKLEALGGDYAARLGERVISDPSALLRISGLSAVIDAGRDSSFFEQVPEASSSSLRVVSPLTARLLWGYGPASRERQRELLQALREIVDSLNLASEGEQLFSRILEIAIGVLGADGGSIMLLDPATETLAIRVAVGLEAELWAKVQTALGDGIAGRVASEVRPLRIRGKASPE
;
A
#
# COMPACT_ATOMS: atom_id res chain seq x y z
N MET A 1 -1.84 -16.78 14.21
CA MET A 1 -2.13 -15.37 14.58
C MET A 1 -3.38 -14.96 13.82
N LEU A 2 -4.47 -14.64 14.52
CA LEU A 2 -5.72 -14.23 13.88
C LEU A 2 -5.74 -12.72 13.72
N VAL A 3 -5.98 -12.26 12.49
CA VAL A 3 -6.00 -10.85 12.13
C VAL A 3 -7.33 -10.51 11.47
N ALA A 4 -7.94 -9.39 11.83
CA ALA A 4 -9.10 -8.86 11.12
C ALA A 4 -8.71 -7.60 10.34
N ILE A 5 -9.43 -7.31 9.27
CA ILE A 5 -9.30 -6.07 8.51
C ILE A 5 -10.54 -5.22 8.80
N PHE A 6 -10.36 -3.95 9.10
CA PHE A 6 -11.43 -2.98 9.30
C PHE A 6 -11.31 -1.89 8.22
N GLY A 7 -12.35 -1.74 7.41
CA GLY A 7 -12.35 -0.95 6.17
C GLY A 7 -11.83 -1.77 4.98
N ALA A 8 -12.70 -2.06 4.02
CA ALA A 8 -12.42 -2.77 2.78
C ALA A 8 -12.03 -1.79 1.67
N THR A 9 -10.80 -1.29 1.71
CA THR A 9 -10.17 -0.57 0.59
C THR A 9 -9.41 -1.52 -0.34
N ASP A 10 -9.11 -1.10 -1.57
CA ASP A 10 -8.28 -1.89 -2.50
C ASP A 10 -6.92 -2.26 -1.90
N GLU A 11 -6.32 -1.34 -1.12
CA GLU A 11 -5.07 -1.59 -0.39
C GLU A 11 -5.26 -2.69 0.66
N SER A 12 -6.27 -2.56 1.53
CA SER A 12 -6.50 -3.49 2.63
C SER A 12 -6.87 -4.91 2.16
N VAL A 13 -7.73 -5.03 1.13
CA VAL A 13 -8.13 -6.29 0.52
C VAL A 13 -6.93 -6.91 -0.21
N GLY A 14 -6.11 -6.09 -0.87
CA GLY A 14 -4.86 -6.51 -1.51
C GLY A 14 -3.81 -7.06 -0.53
N LEU A 15 -3.95 -6.85 0.79
CA LEU A 15 -3.08 -7.48 1.79
C LEU A 15 -3.44 -8.94 2.05
N ILE A 16 -4.68 -9.38 1.79
CA ILE A 16 -5.15 -10.74 2.15
C ILE A 16 -4.23 -11.83 1.58
N PRO A 17 -3.84 -11.82 0.29
CA PRO A 17 -2.94 -12.84 -0.25
C PRO A 17 -1.54 -12.81 0.39
N LEU A 18 -1.05 -11.62 0.77
CA LEU A 18 0.23 -11.46 1.44
C LEU A 18 0.18 -12.02 2.86
N LEU A 19 -0.90 -11.74 3.60
CA LEU A 19 -1.09 -12.24 4.96
C LEU A 19 -1.26 -13.76 4.98
N GLU A 20 -2.12 -14.31 4.11
CA GLU A 20 -2.37 -15.75 4.05
C GLU A 20 -1.26 -16.56 3.36
N SER A 21 -0.30 -15.91 2.69
CA SER A 21 0.92 -16.59 2.23
C SER A 21 1.75 -17.16 3.40
N ARG A 22 1.45 -16.72 4.63
CA ARG A 22 2.10 -17.15 5.85
C ARG A 22 1.25 -18.17 6.60
N PRO A 23 1.80 -19.35 6.94
CA PRO A 23 1.05 -20.39 7.65
C PRO A 23 0.71 -20.00 9.09
N ASP A 24 1.40 -19.00 9.66
CA ASP A 24 1.17 -18.51 11.01
C ASP A 24 0.14 -17.38 11.09
N ILE A 25 -0.42 -16.90 9.96
CA ILE A 25 -1.40 -15.81 9.93
C ILE A 25 -2.69 -16.30 9.26
N GLU A 26 -3.82 -16.00 9.88
CA GLU A 26 -5.15 -16.25 9.32
C GLU A 26 -5.96 -14.95 9.33
N VAL A 27 -6.59 -14.62 8.20
CA VAL A 27 -7.54 -13.51 8.13
C VAL A 27 -8.89 -13.99 8.67
N ALA A 28 -9.26 -13.47 9.84
CA ALA A 28 -10.39 -13.92 10.61
C ALA A 28 -11.73 -13.32 10.16
N ALA A 29 -11.69 -12.08 9.67
CA ALA A 29 -12.86 -11.32 9.23
C ALA A 29 -12.44 -10.10 8.42
N LEU A 30 -13.33 -9.65 7.53
CA LEU A 30 -13.28 -8.36 6.87
C LEU A 30 -14.47 -7.53 7.35
N CYS A 31 -14.22 -6.48 8.11
CA CYS A 31 -15.24 -5.61 8.65
C CYS A 31 -15.37 -4.35 7.79
N ASP A 32 -16.54 -4.11 7.22
CA ASP A 32 -16.86 -2.88 6.49
C ASP A 32 -18.36 -2.60 6.59
N SER A 33 -18.74 -1.33 6.77
CA SER A 33 -20.15 -0.93 6.82
C SER A 33 -20.87 -1.20 5.49
N ASP A 34 -20.16 -1.20 4.36
CA ASP A 34 -20.61 -1.64 3.04
C ASP A 34 -20.14 -3.07 2.74
N SER A 35 -20.87 -4.05 3.28
CA SER A 35 -20.60 -5.48 3.02
C SER A 35 -20.69 -5.86 1.54
N ALA A 36 -21.56 -5.21 0.76
CA ALA A 36 -21.71 -5.51 -0.67
C ALA A 36 -20.48 -5.04 -1.46
N GLY A 37 -20.00 -3.82 -1.22
CA GLY A 37 -18.77 -3.31 -1.82
C GLY A 37 -17.53 -4.08 -1.36
N ALA A 38 -17.49 -4.53 -0.10
CA ALA A 38 -16.42 -5.40 0.40
C ALA A 38 -16.39 -6.76 -0.33
N LEU A 39 -17.55 -7.39 -0.53
CA LEU A 39 -17.66 -8.65 -1.29
C LEU A 39 -17.22 -8.49 -2.75
N GLN A 40 -17.64 -7.42 -3.44
CA GLN A 40 -17.19 -7.14 -4.81
C GLN A 40 -15.66 -6.99 -4.90
N LYS A 41 -15.03 -6.36 -3.91
CA LYS A 41 -13.57 -6.24 -3.86
C LYS A 41 -12.88 -7.60 -3.63
N LEU A 42 -13.47 -8.47 -2.80
CA LEU A 42 -12.98 -9.84 -2.61
C LEU A 42 -13.12 -10.66 -3.91
N GLU A 43 -14.19 -10.48 -4.67
CA GLU A 43 -14.36 -11.10 -5.99
C GLU A 43 -13.31 -10.60 -6.99
N ALA A 44 -13.07 -9.27 -7.00
CA ALA A 44 -12.07 -8.64 -7.86
C ALA A 44 -10.62 -9.06 -7.53
N LEU A 45 -10.36 -9.44 -6.28
CA LEU A 45 -9.07 -10.02 -5.85
C LEU A 45 -8.78 -11.37 -6.55
N GLY A 46 -9.82 -12.07 -6.99
CA GLY A 46 -9.74 -13.39 -7.64
C GLY A 46 -9.50 -14.54 -6.66
N GLY A 47 -9.32 -15.75 -7.17
CA GLY A 47 -9.12 -16.94 -6.32
C GLY A 47 -10.39 -17.37 -5.58
N ASP A 48 -10.24 -18.00 -4.41
CA ASP A 48 -11.35 -18.49 -3.57
C ASP A 48 -11.66 -17.59 -2.37
N TYR A 49 -11.06 -16.39 -2.30
CA TYR A 49 -11.21 -15.47 -1.16
C TYR A 49 -12.66 -15.05 -0.94
N ALA A 50 -13.41 -14.72 -1.99
CA ALA A 50 -14.83 -14.37 -1.86
C ALA A 50 -15.67 -15.52 -1.28
N ALA A 51 -15.36 -16.77 -1.66
CA ALA A 51 -16.06 -17.94 -1.13
C ALA A 51 -15.68 -18.23 0.34
N ARG A 52 -14.40 -18.06 0.71
CA ARG A 52 -13.91 -18.34 2.07
C ARG A 52 -14.18 -17.23 3.08
N LEU A 53 -13.98 -15.98 2.67
CA LEU A 53 -14.12 -14.80 3.53
C LEU A 53 -15.49 -14.14 3.40
N GLY A 54 -16.30 -14.47 2.38
CA GLY A 54 -17.61 -13.85 2.17
C GLY A 54 -18.55 -13.99 3.37
N GLU A 55 -18.61 -15.18 3.99
CA GLU A 55 -19.37 -15.41 5.23
C GLU A 55 -18.73 -14.76 6.47
N ARG A 56 -17.48 -14.30 6.35
CA ARG A 56 -16.70 -13.62 7.39
C ARG A 56 -16.62 -12.11 7.13
N VAL A 57 -17.43 -11.59 6.19
CA VAL A 57 -17.65 -10.16 6.02
C VAL A 57 -18.66 -9.69 7.07
N ILE A 58 -18.27 -8.70 7.88
CA ILE A 58 -19.08 -8.24 9.00
C ILE A 58 -19.29 -6.73 8.86
N SER A 59 -20.49 -6.24 9.20
CA SER A 59 -20.81 -4.81 9.17
C SER A 59 -20.68 -4.10 10.52
N ASP A 60 -20.78 -4.86 11.62
CA ASP A 60 -20.62 -4.37 13.00
C ASP A 60 -19.18 -4.60 13.50
N PRO A 61 -18.38 -3.55 13.74
CA PRO A 61 -17.00 -3.71 14.19
C PRO A 61 -16.88 -4.29 15.61
N SER A 62 -17.89 -4.12 16.45
CA SER A 62 -17.91 -4.70 17.81
C SER A 62 -17.92 -6.22 17.77
N ALA A 63 -18.39 -6.81 16.66
CA ALA A 63 -18.33 -8.25 16.44
C ALA A 63 -16.91 -8.81 16.39
N LEU A 64 -15.92 -7.99 16.00
CA LEU A 64 -14.52 -8.41 15.97
C LEU A 64 -14.01 -8.80 17.37
N LEU A 65 -14.49 -8.14 18.43
CA LEU A 65 -14.12 -8.48 19.80
C LEU A 65 -14.67 -9.83 20.26
N ARG A 66 -15.69 -10.37 19.58
CA ARG A 66 -16.25 -11.70 19.87
C ARG A 66 -15.43 -12.83 19.25
N ILE A 67 -14.51 -12.51 18.32
CA ILE A 67 -13.65 -13.50 17.68
C ILE A 67 -12.58 -13.96 18.67
N SER A 68 -12.74 -15.20 19.15
CA SER A 68 -11.80 -15.80 20.10
C SER A 68 -10.40 -15.91 19.51
N GLY A 69 -9.40 -15.37 20.22
CA GLY A 69 -8.01 -15.41 19.78
C GLY A 69 -7.62 -14.36 18.74
N LEU A 70 -8.50 -13.40 18.43
CA LEU A 70 -8.15 -12.25 17.59
C LEU A 70 -7.01 -11.47 18.24
N SER A 71 -5.94 -11.28 17.47
CA SER A 71 -4.67 -10.74 17.98
C SER A 71 -4.31 -9.38 17.39
N ALA A 72 -4.83 -9.06 16.21
CA ALA A 72 -4.65 -7.76 15.60
C ALA A 72 -5.81 -7.35 14.69
N VAL A 73 -5.96 -6.04 14.50
CA VAL A 73 -6.84 -5.41 13.53
C VAL A 73 -6.01 -4.52 12.62
N ILE A 74 -6.18 -4.67 11.32
CA ILE A 74 -5.65 -3.76 10.31
C ILE A 74 -6.71 -2.68 10.09
N ASP A 75 -6.47 -1.48 10.58
CA ASP A 75 -7.38 -0.34 10.49
C ASP A 75 -7.11 0.45 9.21
N ALA A 76 -7.95 0.22 8.21
CA ALA A 76 -8.03 0.95 6.94
C ALA A 76 -9.28 1.83 6.87
N GLY A 77 -9.88 2.20 8.02
CA GLY A 77 -11.04 3.06 8.08
C GLY A 77 -10.77 4.42 7.43
N ARG A 78 -11.64 4.84 6.51
CA ARG A 78 -11.51 6.15 5.82
C ARG A 78 -12.19 7.28 6.59
N ASP A 79 -13.40 7.02 7.08
CA ASP A 79 -14.26 8.04 7.71
C ASP A 79 -14.12 8.07 9.24
N SER A 80 -13.81 6.92 9.84
CA SER A 80 -13.57 6.79 11.28
C SER A 80 -12.66 5.61 11.56
N SER A 81 -11.85 5.74 12.60
CA SER A 81 -10.93 4.70 13.03
C SER A 81 -11.65 3.58 13.79
N PHE A 82 -11.03 2.42 13.89
CA PHE A 82 -11.58 1.28 14.62
C PHE A 82 -11.83 1.62 16.10
N PHE A 83 -10.94 2.36 16.75
CA PHE A 83 -11.09 2.74 18.17
C PHE A 83 -12.18 3.79 18.41
N GLU A 84 -12.51 4.63 17.43
CA GLU A 84 -13.65 5.54 17.54
C GLU A 84 -14.97 4.78 17.50
N GLN A 85 -15.08 3.75 16.67
CA GLN A 85 -16.28 2.91 16.58
C GLN A 85 -16.35 1.85 17.70
N VAL A 86 -15.19 1.40 18.20
CA VAL A 86 -15.09 0.38 19.26
C VAL A 86 -14.13 0.86 20.36
N PRO A 87 -14.52 1.85 21.19
CA PRO A 87 -13.65 2.38 22.25
C PRO A 87 -13.21 1.32 23.26
N GLU A 88 -14.07 0.33 23.51
CA GLU A 88 -13.82 -0.80 24.41
C GLU A 88 -12.61 -1.65 24.01
N ALA A 89 -12.27 -1.68 22.71
CA ALA A 89 -11.11 -2.39 22.21
C ALA A 89 -9.79 -1.83 22.79
N SER A 90 -9.76 -0.58 23.24
CA SER A 90 -8.57 0.06 23.83
C SER A 90 -8.09 -0.61 25.11
N SER A 91 -8.97 -1.34 25.81
CA SER A 91 -8.65 -2.09 27.03
C SER A 91 -8.25 -3.54 26.76
N SER A 92 -8.27 -3.98 25.50
CA SER A 92 -7.93 -5.34 25.10
C SER A 92 -6.45 -5.48 24.74
N SER A 93 -5.93 -6.71 24.68
CA SER A 93 -4.57 -6.98 24.18
C SER A 93 -4.44 -6.89 22.65
N LEU A 94 -5.47 -6.37 21.97
CA LEU A 94 -5.58 -6.32 20.51
C LEU A 94 -4.66 -5.25 19.93
N ARG A 95 -3.84 -5.64 18.95
CA ARG A 95 -2.97 -4.68 18.27
C ARG A 95 -3.69 -4.08 17.07
N VAL A 96 -3.93 -2.78 17.09
CA VAL A 96 -4.45 -2.05 15.91
C VAL A 96 -3.27 -1.46 15.14
N VAL A 97 -3.20 -1.72 13.83
CA VAL A 97 -2.13 -1.27 12.93
C VAL A 97 -2.70 -0.73 11.63
N SER A 98 -1.99 0.19 10.97
CA SER A 98 -2.36 0.64 9.63
C SER A 98 -2.05 -0.43 8.55
N PRO A 99 -2.64 -0.36 7.33
CA PRO A 99 -2.36 -1.27 6.23
C PRO A 99 -0.88 -1.34 5.89
N LEU A 100 -0.21 -0.19 5.85
CA LEU A 100 1.23 -0.12 5.63
C LEU A 100 2.02 -0.84 6.73
N THR A 101 1.66 -0.60 7.99
CA THR A 101 2.32 -1.28 9.13
C THR A 101 2.12 -2.79 9.03
N ALA A 102 0.91 -3.26 8.73
CA ALA A 102 0.62 -4.67 8.51
C ALA A 102 1.47 -5.26 7.38
N ARG A 103 1.58 -4.55 6.25
CA ARG A 103 2.41 -4.95 5.11
C ARG A 103 3.89 -5.04 5.49
N LEU A 104 4.40 -4.09 6.29
CA LEU A 104 5.78 -4.11 6.77
C LEU A 104 6.05 -5.24 7.77
N LEU A 105 5.12 -5.46 8.73
CA LEU A 105 5.25 -6.47 9.77
C LEU A 105 5.07 -7.89 9.25
N TRP A 106 4.13 -8.08 8.33
CA TRP A 106 3.62 -9.40 7.97
C TRP A 106 3.76 -9.72 6.48
N GLY A 107 3.87 -8.71 5.61
CA GLY A 107 4.01 -8.88 4.15
C GLY A 107 5.44 -9.14 3.66
N TYR A 108 6.47 -8.80 4.44
CA TYR A 108 7.88 -9.03 4.07
C TYR A 108 8.53 -10.13 4.93
N GLY A 109 7.95 -11.34 4.94
CA GLY A 109 8.54 -12.53 5.58
C GLY A 109 8.95 -12.33 7.05
N PRO A 110 9.82 -13.18 7.63
CA PRO A 110 10.51 -12.81 8.87
C PRO A 110 11.57 -11.77 8.52
N ALA A 111 11.15 -10.54 8.24
CA ALA A 111 12.07 -9.42 8.31
C ALA A 111 12.70 -9.49 9.70
N SER A 112 14.03 -9.64 9.77
CA SER A 112 14.74 -9.54 11.03
C SER A 112 14.25 -8.28 11.74
N ARG A 113 14.21 -8.27 13.08
CA ARG A 113 13.88 -7.03 13.83
C ARG A 113 14.70 -5.83 13.34
N GLU A 114 15.87 -6.10 12.77
CA GLU A 114 16.75 -5.17 12.07
C GLU A 114 16.16 -4.67 10.76
N ARG A 115 15.73 -5.53 9.83
CA ARG A 115 15.09 -5.09 8.58
C ARG A 115 13.78 -4.33 8.80
N GLN A 116 13.00 -4.71 9.81
CA GLN A 116 11.81 -3.98 10.21
C GLN A 116 12.15 -2.59 10.78
N ARG A 117 13.23 -2.49 11.59
CA ARG A 117 13.75 -1.21 12.07
C ARG A 117 14.28 -0.35 10.93
N GLU A 118 15.02 -0.91 9.99
CA GLU A 118 15.52 -0.21 8.81
C GLU A 118 14.37 0.35 7.97
N LEU A 119 13.32 -0.43 7.71
CA LEU A 119 12.13 0.02 6.99
C LEU A 119 11.38 1.12 7.74
N LEU A 120 11.16 0.94 9.05
CA LEU A 120 10.49 1.96 9.87
C LEU A 120 11.33 3.23 10.00
N GLN A 121 12.66 3.11 10.04
CA GLN A 121 13.58 4.24 10.06
C GLN A 121 13.58 4.96 8.71
N ALA A 122 13.65 4.24 7.60
CA ALA A 122 13.53 4.83 6.26
C ALA A 122 12.18 5.54 6.08
N LEU A 123 11.09 4.93 6.56
CA LEU A 123 9.76 5.57 6.54
C LEU A 123 9.72 6.82 7.41
N ARG A 124 10.32 6.77 8.61
CA ARG A 124 10.43 7.91 9.52
C ARG A 124 11.24 9.04 8.90
N GLU A 125 12.35 8.73 8.24
CA GLU A 125 13.17 9.71 7.52
C GLU A 125 12.40 10.36 6.36
N ILE A 126 11.57 9.60 5.64
CA ILE A 126 10.68 10.16 4.61
C ILE A 126 9.69 11.14 5.26
N VAL A 127 9.03 10.73 6.34
CA VAL A 127 8.03 11.56 7.05
C VAL A 127 8.66 12.81 7.69
N ASP A 128 9.84 12.69 8.26
CA ASP A 128 10.57 13.82 8.84
C ASP A 128 11.07 14.76 7.72
N SER A 129 11.44 14.22 6.55
CA SER A 129 11.73 15.02 5.35
C SER A 129 10.49 15.74 4.82
N LEU A 130 9.30 15.15 4.93
CA LEU A 130 8.03 15.82 4.60
C LEU A 130 7.79 17.05 5.50
N ASN A 131 8.14 16.97 6.78
CA ASN A 131 7.95 18.07 7.75
C ASN A 131 9.02 19.17 7.64
N LEU A 132 10.18 18.90 7.02
CA LEU A 132 11.29 19.85 6.89
C LEU A 132 11.42 20.46 5.48
N ALA A 133 10.72 19.91 4.48
CA ALA A 133 10.85 20.37 3.10
C ALA A 133 9.95 21.56 2.80
N SER A 134 10.50 22.76 3.02
CA SER A 134 10.08 23.97 2.30
C SER A 134 10.43 23.92 0.80
N GLU A 135 10.97 22.82 0.27
CA GLU A 135 11.38 22.68 -1.14
C GLU A 135 11.05 21.27 -1.66
N GLY A 136 9.95 21.13 -2.40
CA GLY A 136 9.45 19.84 -2.89
C GLY A 136 10.43 19.03 -3.76
N GLU A 137 11.48 19.64 -4.32
CA GLU A 137 12.51 18.95 -5.12
C GLU A 137 13.39 18.00 -4.30
N GLN A 138 13.76 18.41 -3.09
CA GLN A 138 14.60 17.60 -2.22
C GLN A 138 13.86 16.36 -1.74
N LEU A 139 12.54 16.49 -1.52
CA LEU A 139 11.67 15.39 -1.11
C LEU A 139 11.57 14.31 -2.18
N PHE A 140 11.24 14.66 -3.43
CA PHE A 140 11.10 13.68 -4.51
C PHE A 140 12.41 12.93 -4.74
N SER A 141 13.54 13.65 -4.70
CA SER A 141 14.87 13.07 -4.84
C SER A 141 15.12 12.00 -3.77
N ARG A 142 14.86 12.34 -2.50
CA ARG A 142 15.10 11.42 -1.39
C ARG A 142 14.16 10.20 -1.40
N ILE A 143 12.89 10.38 -1.76
CA ILE A 143 11.95 9.27 -1.93
C ILE A 143 12.47 8.29 -3.01
N LEU A 144 12.91 8.83 -4.15
CA LEU A 144 13.40 8.02 -5.25
C LEU A 144 14.68 7.25 -4.88
N GLU A 145 15.63 7.91 -4.23
CA GLU A 145 16.87 7.27 -3.76
C GLU A 145 16.60 6.11 -2.80
N ILE A 146 15.70 6.31 -1.82
CA ILE A 146 15.30 5.25 -0.89
C ILE A 146 14.63 4.09 -1.63
N ALA A 147 13.72 4.38 -2.57
CA ALA A 147 13.03 3.35 -3.34
C ALA A 147 14.01 2.50 -4.17
N ILE A 148 14.96 3.13 -4.86
CA ILE A 148 16.00 2.45 -5.63
C ILE A 148 16.87 1.56 -4.73
N GLY A 149 17.33 2.10 -3.59
CA GLY A 149 18.15 1.36 -2.64
C GLY A 149 17.44 0.15 -2.02
N VAL A 150 16.15 0.29 -1.70
CA VAL A 150 15.34 -0.82 -1.16
C VAL A 150 15.06 -1.89 -2.21
N LEU A 151 14.85 -1.50 -3.47
CA LEU A 151 14.53 -2.41 -4.57
C LEU A 151 15.78 -3.05 -5.21
N GLY A 152 16.97 -2.49 -4.98
CA GLY A 152 18.20 -2.90 -5.66
C GLY A 152 18.14 -2.63 -7.17
N ALA A 153 17.45 -1.55 -7.58
CA ALA A 153 17.31 -1.18 -8.97
C ALA A 153 18.54 -0.39 -9.48
N ASP A 154 18.80 -0.44 -10.79
CA ASP A 154 19.88 0.33 -11.42
C ASP A 154 19.54 1.82 -11.56
N GLY A 155 18.26 2.18 -11.50
CA GLY A 155 17.77 3.54 -11.65
C GLY A 155 16.24 3.65 -11.61
N GLY A 156 15.73 4.87 -11.71
CA GLY A 156 14.29 5.16 -11.72
C GLY A 156 13.99 6.65 -11.87
N SER A 157 12.71 6.99 -12.01
CA SER A 157 12.24 8.38 -12.11
C SER A 157 10.87 8.57 -11.49
N ILE A 158 10.60 9.78 -10.98
CA ILE A 158 9.26 10.24 -10.60
C ILE A 158 8.80 11.27 -11.64
N MET A 159 7.62 11.05 -12.20
CA MET A 159 6.99 11.95 -13.16
C MET A 159 5.75 12.60 -12.54
N LEU A 160 5.51 13.87 -12.85
CA LEU A 160 4.32 14.60 -12.42
C LEU A 160 3.43 14.89 -13.61
N LEU A 161 2.12 14.70 -13.41
CA LEU A 161 1.08 15.04 -14.38
C LEU A 161 0.74 16.52 -14.29
N ASP A 162 0.80 17.22 -15.42
CA ASP A 162 0.18 18.52 -15.59
C ASP A 162 -1.26 18.32 -16.10
N PRO A 163 -2.29 18.63 -15.28
CA PRO A 163 -3.68 18.43 -15.66
C PRO A 163 -4.16 19.41 -16.75
N ALA A 164 -3.46 20.53 -16.98
CA ALA A 164 -3.85 21.47 -18.03
C ALA A 164 -3.44 20.99 -19.42
N THR A 165 -2.33 20.26 -19.51
CA THR A 165 -1.78 19.76 -20.77
C THR A 165 -1.98 18.25 -20.96
N GLU A 166 -2.43 17.55 -19.91
CA GLU A 166 -2.50 16.09 -19.84
C GLU A 166 -1.15 15.43 -20.20
N THR A 167 -0.04 16.03 -19.74
CA THR A 167 1.31 15.51 -19.98
C THR A 167 2.06 15.22 -18.69
N LEU A 168 2.86 14.17 -18.72
CA LEU A 168 3.78 13.76 -17.66
C LEU A 168 5.18 14.29 -17.97
N ALA A 169 5.80 14.95 -16.99
CA ALA A 169 7.19 15.39 -17.07
C ALA A 169 8.01 14.79 -15.93
N ILE A 170 9.27 14.46 -16.19
CA ILE A 170 10.20 13.98 -15.17
C ILE A 170 10.46 15.10 -14.16
N ARG A 171 10.15 14.83 -12.89
CA ARG A 171 10.47 15.73 -11.77
C ARG A 171 11.83 15.42 -11.16
N VAL A 172 12.15 14.14 -11.04
CA VAL A 172 13.47 13.65 -10.60
C VAL A 172 13.75 12.29 -11.23
N ALA A 173 15.03 12.01 -11.49
CA ALA A 173 15.50 10.73 -11.98
C ALA A 173 16.89 10.41 -11.40
N VAL A 174 17.17 9.12 -11.27
CA VAL A 174 18.46 8.57 -10.87
C VAL A 174 18.82 7.46 -11.86
N GLY A 175 20.04 7.47 -12.38
CA GLY A 175 20.47 6.52 -13.40
C GLY A 175 20.01 6.84 -14.83
N LEU A 176 19.41 8.02 -15.06
CA LEU A 176 19.17 8.58 -16.40
C LEU A 176 20.08 9.79 -16.64
N GLU A 177 20.58 9.98 -17.86
CA GLU A 177 21.37 11.17 -18.20
C GLU A 177 20.51 12.45 -18.11
N ALA A 178 21.03 13.49 -17.45
CA ALA A 178 20.29 14.72 -17.13
C ALA A 178 19.73 15.44 -18.38
N GLU A 179 20.38 15.28 -19.53
CA GLU A 179 20.00 15.89 -20.81
C GLU A 179 18.73 15.28 -21.42
N LEU A 180 18.38 14.05 -21.01
CA LEU A 180 17.12 13.40 -21.38
C LEU A 180 15.95 13.90 -20.52
N TRP A 181 16.20 14.34 -19.28
CA TRP A 181 15.14 14.66 -18.30
C TRP A 181 14.20 15.76 -18.78
N ALA A 182 14.76 16.83 -19.35
CA ALA A 182 13.99 17.99 -19.80
C ALA A 182 13.21 17.75 -21.10
N LYS A 183 13.54 16.68 -21.85
CA LYS A 183 12.93 16.37 -23.15
C LYS A 183 11.83 15.31 -23.07
N VAL A 184 11.77 14.55 -21.98
CA VAL A 184 10.76 13.52 -21.79
C VAL A 184 9.46 14.18 -21.31
N GLN A 185 8.58 14.42 -22.28
CA GLN A 185 7.16 14.67 -22.04
C GLN A 185 6.37 13.51 -22.60
N THR A 186 5.52 12.92 -21.78
CA THR A 186 4.69 11.77 -22.16
C THR A 186 3.23 12.14 -22.01
N ALA A 187 2.43 12.05 -23.07
CA ALA A 187 1.00 12.30 -22.97
C ALA A 187 0.32 11.25 -22.07
N LEU A 188 -0.79 11.63 -21.43
CA LEU A 188 -1.59 10.71 -20.64
C LEU A 188 -2.11 9.58 -21.54
N GLY A 189 -1.99 8.33 -21.07
CA GLY A 189 -2.32 7.13 -21.86
C GLY A 189 -1.21 6.64 -22.80
N ASP A 190 -0.15 7.43 -23.05
CA ASP A 190 0.94 7.04 -23.95
C ASP A 190 2.12 6.39 -23.22
N GLY A 191 2.77 5.43 -23.90
CA GLY A 191 3.91 4.71 -23.35
C GLY A 191 3.58 3.96 -22.04
N ILE A 192 4.61 3.60 -21.27
CA ILE A 192 4.41 2.86 -20.01
C ILE A 192 3.86 3.79 -18.92
N ALA A 193 4.49 4.96 -18.74
CA ALA A 193 4.14 5.90 -17.68
C ALA A 193 2.76 6.54 -17.89
N GLY A 194 2.44 6.94 -19.13
CA GLY A 194 1.13 7.52 -19.46
C GLY A 194 -0.01 6.54 -19.24
N ARG A 195 0.18 5.26 -19.59
CA ARG A 195 -0.81 4.20 -19.30
C ARG A 195 -1.02 3.96 -17.82
N VAL A 196 0.05 3.89 -17.03
CA VAL A 196 -0.08 3.74 -15.56
C VAL A 196 -0.82 4.94 -14.97
N ALA A 197 -0.53 6.15 -15.44
CA ALA A 197 -1.21 7.36 -14.98
C ALA A 197 -2.70 7.39 -15.37
N SER A 198 -3.07 6.93 -16.58
CA SER A 198 -4.46 6.90 -17.02
C SER A 198 -5.27 5.78 -16.35
N GLU A 199 -4.67 4.61 -16.15
CA GLU A 199 -5.36 3.43 -15.61
C GLU A 199 -5.37 3.38 -14.07
N VAL A 200 -4.54 4.21 -13.41
CA VAL A 200 -4.34 4.24 -11.96
C VAL A 200 -3.99 2.84 -11.40
N ARG A 201 -3.22 2.08 -12.18
CA ARG A 201 -2.84 0.70 -11.87
C ARG A 201 -1.37 0.46 -12.15
N PRO A 202 -0.62 -0.19 -11.24
CA PRO A 202 0.78 -0.47 -11.44
C PRO A 202 0.99 -1.49 -12.58
N LEU A 203 1.98 -1.23 -13.43
CA LEU A 203 2.35 -2.12 -14.54
C LEU A 203 3.78 -2.63 -14.36
N ARG A 204 3.96 -3.95 -14.39
CA ARG A 204 5.28 -4.58 -14.38
C ARG A 204 5.55 -5.30 -15.70
N ILE A 205 6.60 -4.88 -16.39
CA ILE A 205 7.00 -5.44 -17.68
C ILE A 205 8.33 -6.18 -17.51
N ARG A 206 8.49 -7.29 -18.22
CA ARG A 206 9.74 -8.07 -18.28
C ARG A 206 10.27 -8.02 -19.71
N GLY A 207 11.55 -7.76 -19.88
CA GLY A 207 12.19 -7.67 -21.20
C GLY A 207 13.33 -6.67 -21.19
N LYS A 208 14.03 -6.53 -22.32
CA LYS A 208 14.93 -5.40 -22.52
C LYS A 208 14.12 -4.19 -22.95
N ALA A 209 14.47 -3.00 -22.45
CA ALA A 209 13.97 -1.76 -23.01
C ALA A 209 14.40 -1.70 -24.49
N SER A 210 13.44 -1.68 -25.40
CA SER A 210 13.69 -1.47 -26.82
C SER A 210 13.55 0.03 -27.10
N PRO A 211 14.47 0.66 -27.86
CA PRO A 211 14.43 2.10 -28.14
C PRO A 211 13.41 2.50 -29.22
N GLU A 212 12.35 1.70 -29.44
CA GLU A 212 11.35 1.92 -30.50
C GLU A 212 10.02 2.41 -29.95
#